data_AF-G5AHE3-F1
#
_entry.id   AF-G5AHE3-F1
#
_cell.length_a   1.000
_cell.length_b   1.000
_cell.length_c   1.000
_cell.angle_alpha   90.00
_cell.angle_beta   90.00
_cell.angle_gamma   90.00
#
_symmetry.space_group_name_H-M   'P 1'
#
loop_
_entity.id
_entity.type
_entity.pdbx_description
1 polymer ?
#
loop_
_entity_poly.entity_id
_entity_poly.type
_entity_poly.pdbx_seq_one_letter_code
_entity_poly.pdbx_strand_id
1 'polypeptide(L)'
;MILYSQLKGEANVYTMDYRGVGQSTPLKCAALAKSSSFVDLDLELVPACAKELEEKYGDLAAFSTTSAAMDLTTFISKYGNDFSTTLYGVSYGTIWVERVMHLNPPEVTGYVLDSVATTS
;
A
#
# COMPACT_ATOMS: atom_id res chain seq x y z
N MET A 1 17.23 -6.40 4.47
CA MET A 1 17.25 -7.72 5.14
C MET A 1 17.70 -7.66 6.62
N ILE A 2 17.80 -6.47 7.22
CA ILE A 2 18.22 -6.31 8.63
C ILE A 2 17.19 -6.91 9.60
N LEU A 3 15.89 -6.71 9.33
CA LEU A 3 14.82 -7.20 10.21
C LEU A 3 14.80 -8.74 10.34
N TYR A 4 14.92 -9.48 9.24
CA TYR A 4 14.97 -10.95 9.27
C TYR A 4 16.12 -11.47 10.15
N SER A 5 17.29 -10.82 10.09
CA SER A 5 18.43 -11.15 10.96
C SER A 5 18.21 -10.78 12.42
N GLN A 6 17.57 -9.63 12.70
CA GLN A 6 17.21 -9.23 14.08
C GLN A 6 16.19 -10.19 14.69
N LEU A 7 15.29 -10.74 13.88
CA LEU A 7 14.34 -11.78 14.25
C LEU A 7 14.94 -13.19 14.22
N LYS A 8 16.27 -13.32 14.04
CA LYS A 8 17.01 -14.60 14.06
C LYS A 8 16.50 -15.65 13.06
N GLY A 9 15.81 -15.22 12.01
CA GLY A 9 15.16 -16.12 11.05
C GLY A 9 13.95 -16.89 11.59
N GLU A 10 13.42 -16.52 12.76
CA GLU A 10 12.26 -17.17 13.39
C GLU A 10 10.92 -16.68 12.82
N ALA A 11 10.94 -15.64 11.99
CA ALA A 11 9.76 -15.07 11.34
C ALA A 11 9.98 -14.88 9.84
N ASN A 12 8.92 -15.11 9.06
CA ASN A 12 8.88 -14.74 7.65
C ASN A 12 8.66 -13.23 7.54
N VAL A 13 9.50 -12.55 6.74
CA VAL A 13 9.37 -11.11 6.49
C VAL A 13 8.91 -10.91 5.06
N TYR A 14 7.71 -10.38 4.90
CA TYR A 14 7.14 -10.04 3.60
C TYR A 14 7.14 -8.54 3.39
N THR A 15 7.45 -8.12 2.18
CA THR A 15 7.26 -6.74 1.70
C THR A 15 6.42 -6.79 0.45
N MET A 16 5.45 -5.89 0.35
CA MET A 16 4.53 -5.85 -0.78
C MET A 16 4.54 -4.45 -1.39
N ASP A 17 4.72 -4.39 -2.71
CA ASP A 17 4.48 -3.16 -3.45
C ASP A 17 2.98 -2.87 -3.44
N TYR A 18 2.62 -1.73 -2.87
CA TYR A 18 1.25 -1.23 -2.83
C TYR A 18 0.71 -1.06 -4.27
N ARG A 19 -0.59 -1.33 -4.50
CA ARG A 19 -1.16 -1.22 -5.85
C ARG A 19 -0.96 0.19 -6.42
N GLY A 20 -0.56 0.30 -7.68
CA GLY A 20 -0.29 1.60 -8.27
C GLY A 20 1.14 2.13 -8.03
N VAL A 21 2.01 1.40 -7.32
CA VAL A 21 3.42 1.77 -7.12
C VAL A 21 4.36 0.58 -7.33
N GLY A 22 5.66 0.87 -7.43
CA GLY A 22 6.70 -0.14 -7.59
C GLY A 22 6.44 -1.04 -8.80
N GLN A 23 6.45 -2.35 -8.56
CA GLN A 23 6.16 -3.38 -9.56
C GLN A 23 4.67 -3.74 -9.64
N SER A 24 3.82 -3.19 -8.76
CA SER A 24 2.39 -3.46 -8.67
C SER A 24 1.56 -2.51 -9.54
N THR A 25 1.79 -2.56 -10.86
CA THR A 25 1.10 -1.69 -11.85
C THR A 25 1.27 -0.20 -11.54
N PRO A 26 2.50 0.34 -11.62
CA PRO A 26 2.76 1.72 -11.24
C PRO A 26 1.91 2.69 -12.06
N LEU A 27 1.17 3.57 -11.39
CA LEU A 27 0.37 4.61 -12.03
C LEU A 27 1.32 5.62 -12.68
N LYS A 28 1.19 5.74 -14.00
CA LYS A 28 1.97 6.65 -14.83
C LYS A 28 1.02 7.34 -15.79
N CYS A 29 1.13 8.66 -15.87
CA CYS A 29 0.46 9.47 -16.86
C CYS A 29 1.46 10.46 -17.47
N ALA A 30 1.23 10.88 -18.71
CA ALA A 30 2.14 11.78 -19.43
C ALA A 30 2.28 13.14 -18.74
N ALA A 31 1.24 13.56 -18.01
CA ALA A 31 1.23 14.80 -17.25
C ALA A 31 2.23 14.75 -16.07
N LEU A 32 2.33 13.62 -15.35
CA LEU A 32 3.28 13.43 -14.24
C LEU A 32 4.73 13.28 -14.70
N ALA A 33 4.96 12.82 -15.94
CA ALA A 33 6.31 12.66 -16.50
C ALA A 33 7.07 13.98 -16.68
N LYS A 34 6.37 15.12 -16.58
CA LYS A 34 6.96 16.47 -16.61
C LYS A 34 7.40 16.99 -15.24
N SER A 35 6.94 16.38 -14.15
CA SER A 35 7.36 16.78 -12.80
C SER A 35 8.63 16.03 -12.40
N SER A 36 9.65 16.77 -11.98
CA SER A 36 10.93 16.20 -11.50
C SER A 36 10.86 15.71 -10.05
N SER A 37 9.78 15.99 -9.32
CA SER A 37 9.55 15.49 -7.97
C SER A 37 8.05 15.51 -7.59
N PHE A 38 7.67 14.68 -6.61
CA PHE A 38 6.34 14.72 -5.98
C PHE A 38 5.99 16.06 -5.31
N VAL A 39 6.99 16.91 -5.04
CA VAL A 39 6.84 18.19 -4.34
C VAL A 39 6.43 19.32 -5.30
N ASP A 40 6.52 19.09 -6.61
CA ASP A 40 6.31 20.09 -7.67
C ASP A 40 5.21 19.63 -8.64
N LEU A 41 4.18 18.99 -8.09
CA LEU A 41 2.99 18.59 -8.84
C LEU A 41 2.20 19.83 -9.24
N ASP A 42 2.29 20.16 -10.53
CA ASP A 42 1.40 21.14 -11.13
C ASP A 42 -0.04 20.63 -11.04
N LEU A 43 -0.85 21.28 -10.21
CA LEU A 43 -2.24 20.89 -9.94
C LEU A 43 -3.10 20.96 -11.21
N GLU A 44 -2.71 21.75 -12.22
CA GLU A 44 -3.40 21.80 -13.51
C GLU A 44 -3.29 20.48 -14.29
N LEU A 45 -2.27 19.67 -13.98
CA LEU A 45 -2.02 18.37 -14.62
C LEU A 45 -2.84 17.23 -14.00
N VAL A 46 -3.41 17.42 -12.81
CA VAL A 46 -4.15 16.37 -12.08
C VAL A 46 -5.39 15.90 -12.84
N PRO A 47 -6.28 16.76 -13.39
CA PRO A 47 -7.45 16.30 -14.13
C PRO A 47 -7.10 15.53 -15.41
N ALA A 48 -6.07 15.97 -16.13
CA ALA A 48 -5.60 15.28 -17.32
C ALA A 48 -5.02 13.89 -16.98
N CYS A 49 -4.26 13.81 -15.89
CA CYS A 49 -3.72 12.55 -15.38
C CYS A 49 -4.83 11.60 -14.95
N ALA A 50 -5.82 12.09 -14.17
CA ALA A 50 -6.95 11.29 -13.73
C ALA A 50 -7.72 10.70 -14.92
N LYS A 51 -8.00 11.52 -15.94
CA LYS A 51 -8.64 11.06 -17.17
C LYS A 51 -7.83 9.98 -17.91
N GLU A 52 -6.52 10.19 -18.08
CA GLU A 52 -5.64 9.19 -18.73
C GLU A 52 -5.64 7.85 -17.98
N LEU A 53 -5.62 7.91 -16.65
CA LEU A 53 -5.67 6.72 -15.80
C LEU A 53 -7.05 6.07 -15.83
N GLU A 54 -8.14 6.84 -15.84
CA GLU A 54 -9.52 6.33 -15.95
C GLU A 54 -9.76 5.63 -17.29
N GLU A 55 -9.30 6.22 -18.39
CA GLU A 55 -9.38 5.60 -19.72
C GLU A 55 -8.61 4.27 -19.77
N LYS A 56 -7.50 4.16 -19.03
CA LYS A 56 -6.65 2.97 -19.01
C LYS A 56 -7.14 1.87 -18.07
N TYR A 57 -7.65 2.24 -16.90
CA TYR A 57 -7.93 1.29 -15.82
C TYR A 57 -9.40 1.24 -15.39
N GLY A 58 -10.24 2.15 -15.91
CA GLY A 58 -11.62 2.32 -15.47
C GLY A 58 -11.71 3.10 -14.17
N ASP A 59 -12.58 2.67 -13.26
CA ASP A 59 -12.78 3.34 -11.97
C ASP A 59 -11.49 3.35 -11.13
N LEU A 60 -10.96 4.56 -10.86
CA LEU A 60 -9.75 4.74 -10.07
C LEU A 60 -9.92 4.42 -8.59
N ALA A 61 -11.14 4.18 -8.10
CA ALA A 61 -11.35 3.58 -6.79
C ALA A 61 -10.65 2.21 -6.66
N ALA A 62 -10.37 1.54 -7.78
CA ALA A 62 -9.53 0.36 -7.83
C ALA A 62 -8.12 0.59 -7.28
N PHE A 63 -7.60 1.82 -7.24
CA PHE A 63 -6.29 2.17 -6.68
C PHE A 63 -6.36 2.81 -5.27
N SER A 64 -7.54 2.80 -4.63
CA SER A 64 -7.73 3.37 -3.30
C SER A 64 -7.01 2.59 -2.18
N THR A 65 -6.87 3.21 -1.01
CA THR A 65 -6.38 2.55 0.21
C THR A 65 -7.22 1.37 0.65
N THR A 66 -8.54 1.41 0.47
CA THR A 66 -9.39 0.25 0.75
C THR A 66 -9.05 -0.91 -0.17
N SER A 67 -8.91 -0.63 -1.46
CA SER A 67 -8.52 -1.65 -2.43
C SER A 67 -7.14 -2.20 -2.05
N ALA A 68 -6.13 -1.38 -1.82
CA ALA A 68 -4.81 -1.86 -1.41
C ALA A 68 -4.84 -2.70 -0.13
N ALA A 69 -5.66 -2.32 0.86
CA ALA A 69 -5.87 -3.11 2.07
C ALA A 69 -6.47 -4.49 1.75
N MET A 70 -7.44 -4.57 0.84
CA MET A 70 -8.01 -5.84 0.39
C MET A 70 -6.99 -6.75 -0.32
N ASP A 71 -6.01 -6.19 -1.05
CA ASP A 71 -4.92 -7.01 -1.60
C ASP A 71 -4.09 -7.64 -0.51
N LEU A 72 -3.74 -6.86 0.52
CA LEU A 72 -2.93 -7.32 1.63
C LEU A 72 -3.67 -8.38 2.45
N THR A 73 -4.97 -8.18 2.73
CA THR A 73 -5.78 -9.21 3.41
C THR A 73 -5.88 -10.49 2.59
N THR A 74 -6.05 -10.37 1.27
CA THR A 74 -6.08 -11.53 0.36
C THR A 74 -4.74 -12.25 0.34
N PHE A 75 -3.64 -11.51 0.31
CA PHE A 75 -2.29 -12.06 0.36
C PHE A 75 -2.06 -12.84 1.65
N ILE A 76 -2.40 -12.26 2.81
CA ILE A 76 -2.25 -12.90 4.12
C ILE A 76 -3.08 -14.18 4.18
N SER A 77 -4.35 -14.12 3.77
CA SER A 77 -5.24 -15.29 3.83
C SER A 77 -4.79 -16.43 2.89
N LYS A 78 -4.20 -16.10 1.73
CA LYS A 78 -3.80 -17.09 0.72
C LYS A 78 -2.38 -17.63 0.90
N TYR A 79 -1.46 -16.80 1.39
CA TYR A 79 -0.02 -17.08 1.43
C TYR A 79 0.59 -16.97 2.83
N GLY A 80 -0.23 -16.67 3.84
CA GLY A 80 0.13 -16.83 5.24
C GLY A 80 0.49 -18.28 5.57
N ASN A 81 1.07 -18.47 6.73
CA ASN A 81 1.60 -19.76 7.17
C ASN A 81 0.76 -20.40 8.29
N ASP A 82 -0.53 -20.07 8.38
CA ASP A 82 -1.46 -20.45 9.47
C ASP A 82 -1.03 -19.97 10.88
N PHE A 83 0.08 -19.23 10.99
CA PHE A 83 0.55 -18.59 12.21
C PHE A 83 0.14 -17.11 12.28
N SER A 84 0.38 -16.54 13.45
CA SER A 84 0.15 -15.14 13.79
C SER A 84 0.81 -14.17 12.80
N THR A 85 0.03 -13.31 12.14
CA THR A 85 0.58 -12.21 11.32
C THR A 85 0.60 -10.91 12.13
N THR A 86 1.72 -10.18 12.08
CA THR A 86 1.83 -8.80 12.59
C THR A 86 2.09 -7.86 11.43
N LEU A 87 1.30 -6.79 11.32
CA LEU A 87 1.49 -5.77 10.29
C LEU A 87 2.30 -4.60 10.85
N TYR A 88 3.28 -4.15 10.05
CA TYR A 88 4.14 -3.02 10.38
C TYR A 88 3.97 -1.94 9.31
N GLY A 89 3.54 -0.74 9.73
CA GLY A 89 3.36 0.43 8.88
C GLY A 89 4.26 1.58 9.32
N VAL A 90 4.88 2.26 8.36
CA VAL A 90 5.69 3.47 8.59
C VAL A 90 5.13 4.61 7.77
N SER A 91 4.97 5.79 8.35
CA SER A 91 4.51 7.00 7.64
C SER A 91 3.20 6.72 6.89
N TYR A 92 3.09 6.94 5.57
CA TYR A 92 1.88 6.60 4.80
C TYR A 92 1.41 5.13 5.00
N GLY A 93 2.34 4.21 5.26
CA GLY A 93 2.03 2.82 5.57
C GLY A 93 1.13 2.66 6.81
N THR A 94 1.09 3.60 7.74
CA THR A 94 0.20 3.55 8.90
C THR A 94 -1.26 3.74 8.51
N ILE A 95 -1.56 4.55 7.48
CA ILE A 95 -2.92 4.69 6.93
C ILE A 95 -3.36 3.38 6.27
N TRP A 96 -2.43 2.70 5.59
CA TRP A 96 -2.71 1.40 4.98
C TRP A 96 -3.01 0.33 6.03
N VAL A 97 -2.18 0.25 7.08
CA VAL A 97 -2.38 -0.68 8.20
C VAL A 97 -3.66 -0.37 8.97
N GLU A 98 -3.96 0.91 9.24
CA GLU A 98 -5.22 1.34 9.84
C GLU A 98 -6.43 0.86 9.02
N ARG A 99 -6.34 0.93 7.68
CA ARG A 99 -7.42 0.42 6.84
C ARG A 99 -7.58 -1.09 6.94
N VAL A 100 -6.50 -1.85 7.08
CA VAL A 100 -6.57 -3.30 7.33
C VAL A 100 -7.15 -3.61 8.71
N MET A 101 -6.85 -2.81 9.73
CA MET A 101 -7.49 -2.94 11.06
C MET A 101 -9.01 -2.84 10.95
N HIS A 102 -9.53 -1.89 10.16
CA HIS A 102 -10.96 -1.76 9.90
C HIS A 102 -11.57 -2.96 9.14
N LEU A 103 -10.78 -3.67 8.33
CA LEU A 103 -11.22 -4.90 7.65
C LEU A 103 -11.18 -6.12 8.58
N ASN A 104 -10.46 -6.05 9.70
CA ASN A 104 -10.36 -7.07 10.74
C ASN A 104 -10.14 -8.51 10.22
N PRO A 105 -9.10 -8.77 9.40
CA PRO A 105 -8.78 -10.12 8.95
C PRO A 105 -8.38 -11.01 10.15
N PRO A 106 -8.92 -12.23 10.29
CA PRO A 106 -8.69 -13.09 11.46
C PRO A 106 -7.24 -13.56 11.62
N GLU A 107 -6.46 -13.58 10.54
CA GLU A 107 -5.05 -14.00 10.54
C GLU A 107 -4.11 -12.94 11.14
N VAL A 108 -4.57 -11.68 11.24
CA VAL A 108 -3.77 -10.57 11.79
C VAL A 108 -4.00 -10.46 13.29
N THR A 109 -2.93 -10.61 14.05
CA THR A 109 -2.93 -10.69 15.52
C THR A 109 -2.21 -9.52 16.18
N GLY A 110 -1.55 -8.67 15.39
CA GLY A 110 -0.80 -7.52 15.89
C GLY A 110 -0.61 -6.44 14.83
N TYR A 111 -0.48 -5.20 15.30
CA TYR A 111 -0.25 -4.02 14.48
C TYR A 111 0.84 -3.17 15.12
N VAL A 112 1.76 -2.67 14.31
CA VAL A 112 2.79 -1.71 14.71
C VAL A 112 2.70 -0.52 13.75
N LEU A 113 2.46 0.66 14.32
CA LEU A 113 2.34 1.92 13.60
C LEU A 113 3.51 2.81 14.02
N ASP A 114 4.42 3.10 13.11
CA ASP A 114 5.62 3.90 13.34
C ASP A 114 5.54 5.21 12.56
N SER A 115 5.80 6.33 13.24
CA SER A 115 5.73 7.68 12.65
C SER A 115 4.36 7.96 12.02
N VAL A 116 3.33 7.89 12.86
CA VAL A 116 1.92 7.75 12.49
C VAL A 116 1.38 8.91 11.65
N ALA A 117 0.79 8.56 10.51
CA ALA A 117 -0.22 9.34 9.80
C ALA A 117 -1.58 8.62 9.88
N THR A 118 -2.67 9.38 9.95
CA THR A 118 -4.03 8.84 10.02
C THR A 118 -5.00 9.67 9.20
N THR A 119 -6.10 9.05 8.79
CA THR A 119 -7.19 9.69 8.04
C THR A 119 -8.51 9.69 8.81
N SER A 120 -8.51 9.25 10.09
CA SER A 120 -9.68 9.26 10.99
C SER A 120 -9.78 10.51 11.85
#